data_AF-A0A5N0TIE7-F1
#
_entry.id   AF-A0A5N0TIE7-F1
#
_cell.length_a   1.000
_cell.length_b   1.000
_cell.length_c   1.000
_cell.angle_alpha   90.00
_cell.angle_beta   90.00
_cell.angle_gamma   90.00
#
_symmetry.space_group_name_H-M   'P 1'
#
loop_
_entity.id
_entity.type
_entity.pdbx_description
1 polymer ?
#
loop_
_entity_poly.entity_id
_entity_poly.type
_entity_poly.pdbx_seq_one_letter_code
_entity_poly.pdbx_strand_id
1 'polypeptide(L)'
;MTNETTPMYAKRGLFAAVLFLAMFVATAPALAAKFKFEPKAKSWYLQTIAVTDDGHFDDRSGVIGRIPGGQDGKDLHDIPAFASVNGAPVAIIMVRGEEWGDHAGEYLSDYRAPGQGRASWDFVVTSNNPDAEITLGWEGLYTISQNAKGGFETTLSNRNKVLNDLYLVDVDNGTVVGQGIMDDGHIVPYTFAMNGASERHFRWVAGKPRKKDLAYDQVVTLESVSPRQANERLTAREQSPATGNSKSKAAGFGAPPSLGTLPGEGVRQSNRLDSPVIQLEIESEPSP
;
A
#
# COMPACT_ATOMS: atom_id res chain seq x y z
N MET A 1 51.72 -8.63 53.52
CA MET A 1 52.64 -9.15 52.50
C MET A 1 52.57 -8.22 51.31
N THR A 2 53.63 -7.42 51.18
CA THR A 2 53.90 -6.43 50.14
C THR A 2 54.55 -7.08 48.92
N ASN A 3 54.33 -6.49 47.74
CA ASN A 3 55.25 -6.30 46.60
C ASN A 3 54.40 -5.57 45.51
N GLU A 4 54.61 -4.28 45.17
CA GLU A 4 55.74 -3.68 44.41
C GLU A 4 55.94 -4.43 43.05
N THR A 5 56.06 -3.83 41.84
CA THR A 5 56.48 -2.49 41.38
C THR A 5 56.40 -2.40 39.82
N THR A 6 55.98 -1.22 39.28
CA THR A 6 56.43 -0.49 38.03
C THR A 6 56.49 -1.16 36.61
N PRO A 7 56.68 -0.43 35.47
CA PRO A 7 56.63 1.03 35.19
C PRO A 7 55.76 1.42 33.95
N MET A 8 55.15 2.61 33.92
CA MET A 8 55.66 3.89 33.38
C MET A 8 56.19 3.83 31.93
N TYR A 9 55.42 4.37 30.98
CA TYR A 9 55.94 4.90 29.71
C TYR A 9 55.31 6.26 29.41
N ALA A 10 56.12 7.29 29.60
CA ALA A 10 55.92 8.61 29.02
C ALA A 10 56.74 8.68 27.73
N LYS A 11 56.15 9.19 26.64
CA LYS A 11 56.93 9.95 25.65
C LYS A 11 56.03 10.92 24.88
N ARG A 12 56.34 12.20 25.09
CA ARG A 12 55.90 13.36 24.34
C ARG A 12 56.42 13.26 22.90
N GLY A 13 55.55 13.56 21.94
CA GLY A 13 55.90 13.79 20.54
C GLY A 13 55.17 15.04 20.05
N LEU A 14 55.77 16.19 20.32
CA LEU A 14 55.42 17.49 19.76
C LEU A 14 55.97 17.55 18.34
N PHE A 15 55.13 17.56 17.29
CA PHE A 15 55.58 17.98 15.95
C PHE A 15 54.48 18.75 15.21
N ALA A 16 54.82 20.02 14.99
CA ALA A 16 54.59 20.82 13.80
C ALA A 16 53.16 20.90 13.22
N ALA A 17 52.56 22.06 13.47
CA ALA A 17 51.63 22.69 12.55
C ALA A 17 52.20 22.73 11.12
N VAL A 18 51.45 22.19 10.17
CA VAL A 18 51.55 22.58 8.76
C VAL A 18 50.14 22.99 8.33
N LEU A 19 49.96 24.30 8.38
CA LEU A 19 48.87 25.06 7.78
C LEU A 19 49.05 24.98 6.25
N PHE A 20 48.27 24.14 5.57
CA PHE A 20 48.00 24.32 4.14
C PHE A 20 46.54 24.74 3.95
N LEU A 21 46.37 26.07 3.99
CA LEU A 21 45.23 26.77 3.45
C LEU A 21 45.28 26.61 1.92
N ALA A 22 44.51 25.66 1.38
CA ALA A 22 44.14 25.64 -0.03
C ALA A 22 42.62 25.84 -0.10
N MET A 23 42.21 27.11 -0.21
CA MET A 23 40.87 27.47 -0.67
C MET A 23 40.71 26.98 -2.11
N PHE A 24 40.07 25.83 -2.28
CA PHE A 24 39.29 25.58 -3.48
C PHE A 24 37.83 25.82 -3.15
N VAL A 25 37.39 27.06 -3.33
CA VAL A 25 35.96 27.36 -3.50
C VAL A 25 35.58 26.81 -4.87
N ALA A 26 35.28 25.52 -4.92
CA ALA A 26 34.53 24.96 -6.04
C ALA A 26 33.10 25.49 -5.89
N THR A 27 32.82 26.65 -6.48
CA THR A 27 31.46 27.05 -6.84
C THR A 27 30.96 26.02 -7.84
N ALA A 28 30.43 24.91 -7.35
CA ALA A 28 29.51 24.12 -8.14
C ALA A 28 28.37 25.08 -8.50
N PRO A 29 28.09 25.34 -9.81
CA PRO A 29 26.84 25.96 -10.14
C PRO A 29 25.78 25.02 -9.59
N ALA A 30 25.08 25.48 -8.55
CA ALA A 30 23.87 24.84 -8.09
C ALA A 30 22.97 24.82 -9.33
N LEU A 31 22.97 23.69 -10.03
CA LEU A 31 21.94 23.32 -10.97
C LEU A 31 20.71 23.10 -10.09
N ALA A 32 20.15 24.20 -9.62
CA ALA A 32 18.78 24.29 -9.17
C ALA A 32 17.96 23.97 -10.43
N ALA A 33 17.89 22.69 -10.74
CA ALA A 33 16.88 22.15 -11.61
C ALA A 33 15.60 22.70 -11.03
N LYS A 34 15.00 23.66 -11.75
CA LYS A 34 13.64 24.11 -11.50
C LYS A 34 12.83 22.83 -11.59
N PHE A 35 12.52 22.21 -10.46
CA PHE A 35 11.56 21.13 -10.39
C PHE A 35 10.28 21.74 -10.92
N LYS A 36 10.01 21.51 -12.21
CA LYS A 36 8.69 21.76 -12.77
C LYS A 36 7.75 20.97 -11.89
N PHE A 37 6.84 21.68 -11.25
CA PHE A 37 5.74 21.08 -10.54
C PHE A 37 4.96 20.26 -11.57
N GLU A 38 5.23 18.95 -11.63
CA GLU A 38 4.36 18.06 -12.39
C GLU A 38 2.99 18.11 -11.72
N PRO A 39 1.93 18.46 -12.47
CA PRO A 39 0.60 18.43 -11.91
C PRO A 39 0.34 17.03 -11.36
N LYS A 40 -0.12 16.94 -10.10
CA LYS A 40 -0.55 15.69 -9.48
C LYS A 40 -1.34 14.88 -10.51
N ALA A 41 -0.95 13.64 -10.76
CA ALA A 41 -1.60 12.79 -11.75
C ALA A 41 -3.11 12.84 -11.52
N LYS A 42 -3.86 13.29 -12.53
CA LYS A 42 -5.32 13.46 -12.43
C LYS A 42 -6.04 12.12 -12.41
N SER A 43 -5.41 11.10 -12.98
CA SER A 43 -5.95 9.75 -13.10
C SER A 43 -4.86 8.74 -12.72
N TRP A 44 -5.08 7.98 -11.66
CA TRP A 44 -4.17 6.94 -11.21
C TRP A 44 -4.89 5.84 -10.44
N TYR A 45 -4.26 4.67 -10.35
CA TYR A 45 -4.64 3.62 -9.42
C TYR A 45 -3.40 2.93 -8.85
N LEU A 46 -3.59 2.25 -7.72
CA LEU A 46 -2.64 1.36 -7.08
C LEU A 46 -3.32 0.02 -6.85
N GLN A 47 -2.60 -1.06 -7.17
CA GLN A 47 -3.04 -2.43 -6.98
C GLN A 47 -2.32 -3.01 -5.76
N THR A 48 -3.09 -3.46 -4.77
CA THR A 48 -2.59 -4.18 -3.59
C THR A 48 -2.86 -5.66 -3.76
N ILE A 49 -1.84 -6.48 -3.54
CA ILE A 49 -1.88 -7.94 -3.64
C ILE A 49 -1.51 -8.50 -2.25
N ALA A 50 -2.12 -9.63 -1.89
CA ALA A 50 -1.78 -10.36 -0.67
C ALA A 50 -1.33 -11.77 -1.02
N VAL A 51 -0.26 -12.23 -0.37
CA VAL A 51 0.33 -13.56 -0.58
C VAL A 51 0.60 -14.18 0.79
N THR A 52 0.22 -15.44 0.99
CA THR A 52 0.56 -16.23 2.19
C THR A 52 2.02 -16.67 2.14
N ASP A 53 2.57 -17.07 3.28
CA ASP A 53 3.93 -17.61 3.43
C ASP A 53 4.20 -18.88 2.61
N ASP A 54 3.18 -19.71 2.38
CA ASP A 54 3.25 -20.87 1.48
C ASP A 54 3.09 -20.53 -0.02
N GLY A 55 2.96 -19.23 -0.35
CA GLY A 55 2.89 -18.72 -1.72
C GLY A 55 1.50 -18.77 -2.36
N HIS A 56 0.46 -19.12 -1.61
CA HIS A 56 -0.92 -18.95 -2.08
C HIS A 56 -1.29 -17.47 -2.17
N PHE A 57 -1.99 -17.10 -3.24
CA PHE A 57 -2.51 -15.76 -3.42
C PHE A 57 -3.85 -15.83 -4.13
N ASP A 58 -4.63 -14.77 -3.97
CA ASP A 58 -5.82 -14.53 -4.77
C ASP A 58 -5.45 -13.62 -5.93
N ASP A 59 -5.82 -14.01 -7.15
CA ASP A 59 -5.58 -13.21 -8.35
C ASP A 59 -6.39 -11.91 -8.35
N ARG A 60 -7.35 -11.78 -7.42
CA ARG A 60 -8.07 -10.55 -7.15
C ARG A 60 -7.29 -9.66 -6.18
N SER A 61 -6.82 -8.56 -6.73
CA SER A 61 -6.20 -7.47 -5.98
C SER A 61 -7.22 -6.44 -5.50
N GLY A 62 -6.94 -5.80 -4.36
CA GLY A 62 -7.61 -4.56 -3.98
C GLY A 62 -7.08 -3.38 -4.78
N VAL A 63 -7.95 -2.65 -5.47
CA VAL A 63 -7.57 -1.50 -6.30
C VAL A 63 -8.10 -0.20 -5.71
N ILE A 64 -7.22 0.75 -5.46
CA ILE A 64 -7.60 2.10 -5.04
C ILE A 64 -7.16 3.10 -6.09
N GLY A 65 -7.88 4.20 -6.24
CA GLY A 65 -7.46 5.20 -7.22
C GLY A 65 -8.20 6.51 -7.18
N ARG A 66 -7.80 7.38 -8.11
CA ARG A 66 -8.54 8.59 -8.45
C ARG A 66 -8.63 8.70 -9.95
N ILE A 67 -9.83 8.94 -10.48
CA ILE A 67 -10.07 9.10 -11.92
C ILE A 67 -11.16 10.13 -12.17
N PRO A 68 -11.12 10.87 -13.29
CA PRO A 68 -12.23 11.70 -13.73
C PRO A 68 -13.52 10.88 -13.83
N GLY A 69 -14.58 11.35 -13.19
CA GLY A 69 -15.86 10.63 -13.12
C GLY A 69 -16.02 9.74 -11.88
N GLY A 70 -14.92 9.49 -11.16
CA GLY A 70 -14.98 8.82 -9.86
C GLY A 70 -15.73 9.67 -8.82
N GLN A 71 -16.30 9.05 -7.80
CA GLN A 71 -17.11 9.72 -6.77
C GLN A 71 -16.65 9.37 -5.35
N ASP A 72 -16.94 10.25 -4.39
CA ASP A 72 -16.79 9.94 -2.96
C ASP A 72 -18.06 9.15 -2.52
N GLY A 73 -18.22 7.94 -3.04
CA GLY A 73 -19.44 7.13 -2.99
C GLY A 73 -19.40 6.06 -4.09
N LYS A 74 -20.40 5.16 -4.12
CA LYS A 74 -20.46 4.14 -5.17
C LYS A 74 -20.58 4.77 -6.57
N ASP A 75 -19.76 4.31 -7.50
CA ASP A 75 -19.84 4.63 -8.92
C ASP A 75 -19.69 3.38 -9.83
N LEU A 76 -19.48 3.61 -11.13
CA LEU A 76 -19.41 2.55 -12.15
C LEU A 76 -18.07 1.79 -12.17
N HIS A 77 -17.07 2.30 -11.45
CA HIS A 77 -15.72 1.74 -11.37
C HIS A 77 -15.52 0.86 -10.14
N ASP A 78 -16.50 0.84 -9.22
CA ASP A 78 -16.50 -0.01 -8.04
C ASP A 78 -16.99 -1.41 -8.41
N ILE A 79 -16.08 -2.38 -8.32
CA ILE A 79 -16.34 -3.78 -8.64
C ILE A 79 -16.77 -4.48 -7.34
N PRO A 80 -17.99 -5.04 -7.24
CA PRO A 80 -18.39 -5.79 -6.05
C PRO A 80 -17.47 -6.99 -5.79
N ALA A 81 -17.18 -7.26 -4.52
CA ALA A 81 -16.50 -8.49 -4.14
C ALA A 81 -17.45 -9.68 -4.31
N PHE A 82 -17.09 -10.63 -5.18
CA PHE A 82 -17.87 -11.83 -5.41
C PHE A 82 -17.72 -12.83 -4.26
N ALA A 83 -18.73 -13.70 -4.08
CA ALA A 83 -18.76 -14.75 -3.05
C ALA A 83 -17.50 -15.63 -2.99
N SER A 84 -16.74 -15.71 -4.09
CA SER A 84 -15.48 -16.45 -4.18
C SER A 84 -14.36 -15.92 -3.28
N VAL A 85 -14.50 -14.76 -2.61
CA VAL A 85 -13.56 -14.36 -1.53
C VAL A 85 -13.75 -15.20 -0.27
N ASN A 86 -14.94 -15.78 -0.08
CA ASN A 86 -15.25 -16.61 1.09
C ASN A 86 -14.57 -17.97 0.96
N GLY A 87 -13.60 -18.23 1.82
CA GLY A 87 -12.79 -19.46 1.84
C GLY A 87 -11.51 -19.41 0.99
N ALA A 88 -11.19 -18.27 0.36
CA ALA A 88 -9.89 -18.08 -0.28
C ALA A 88 -8.75 -18.15 0.76
N PRO A 89 -7.55 -18.66 0.40
CA PRO A 89 -6.40 -18.67 1.31
C PRO A 89 -6.08 -17.27 1.88
N VAL A 90 -6.18 -16.26 1.03
CA VAL A 90 -6.07 -14.85 1.39
C VAL A 90 -6.91 -14.03 0.41
N ALA A 91 -7.50 -12.90 0.82
CA ALA A 91 -8.17 -11.96 -0.10
C ALA A 91 -8.09 -10.53 0.43
N ILE A 92 -8.18 -9.54 -0.47
CA ILE A 92 -8.30 -8.12 -0.13
C ILE A 92 -9.69 -7.64 -0.49
N ILE A 93 -10.38 -7.02 0.46
CA ILE A 93 -11.75 -6.54 0.30
C ILE A 93 -11.84 -5.10 0.80
N MET A 94 -12.31 -4.18 -0.05
CA MET A 94 -12.70 -2.84 0.34
C MET A 94 -14.09 -2.92 1.00
N VAL A 95 -14.20 -2.47 2.24
CA VAL A 95 -15.46 -2.49 2.99
C VAL A 95 -16.01 -1.07 3.08
N ARG A 96 -17.28 -0.89 2.69
CA ARG A 96 -17.96 0.40 2.67
C ARG A 96 -19.23 0.36 3.50
N GLY A 97 -19.34 1.29 4.43
CA GLY A 97 -20.40 1.32 5.44
C GLY A 97 -21.59 2.19 5.05
N GLU A 98 -22.24 2.75 6.05
CA GLU A 98 -23.42 3.60 5.91
C GLU A 98 -23.16 4.85 5.06
N GLU A 99 -21.91 5.29 4.91
CA GLU A 99 -21.54 6.40 4.04
C GLU A 99 -21.86 6.13 2.57
N TRP A 100 -22.05 4.86 2.17
CA TRP A 100 -22.52 4.46 0.84
C TRP A 100 -24.02 4.14 0.80
N GLY A 101 -24.76 4.34 1.90
CA GLY A 101 -26.21 4.17 1.96
C GLY A 101 -26.67 2.76 1.57
N ASP A 102 -27.59 2.66 0.60
CA ASP A 102 -28.09 1.39 0.05
C ASP A 102 -27.03 0.65 -0.79
N HIS A 103 -25.83 1.21 -0.90
CA HIS A 103 -24.69 0.62 -1.56
C HIS A 103 -23.56 0.22 -0.59
N ALA A 104 -23.82 0.23 0.71
CA ALA A 104 -22.92 -0.37 1.69
C ALA A 104 -22.61 -1.84 1.32
N GLY A 105 -21.35 -2.26 1.49
CA GLY A 105 -20.96 -3.57 1.01
C GLY A 105 -19.47 -3.81 0.83
N GLU A 106 -19.18 -4.93 0.17
CA GLU A 106 -17.85 -5.44 -0.14
C GLU A 106 -17.49 -5.17 -1.60
N TYR A 107 -16.29 -4.64 -1.84
CA TYR A 107 -15.80 -4.24 -3.16
C TYR A 107 -14.34 -4.66 -3.37
N LEU A 108 -13.92 -4.82 -4.62
CA LEU A 108 -12.52 -5.04 -5.02
C LEU A 108 -11.84 -3.73 -5.45
N SER A 109 -12.62 -2.72 -5.82
CA SER A 109 -12.10 -1.41 -6.21
C SER A 109 -12.85 -0.26 -5.56
N ASP A 110 -12.13 0.82 -5.29
CA ASP A 110 -12.66 2.13 -4.92
C ASP A 110 -11.91 3.23 -5.65
N TYR A 111 -12.61 3.93 -6.54
CA TYR A 111 -12.09 5.08 -7.26
C TYR A 111 -12.77 6.36 -6.81
N ARG A 112 -11.96 7.39 -6.52
CA ARG A 112 -12.51 8.69 -6.11
C ARG A 112 -12.32 9.77 -7.15
N ALA A 113 -13.09 10.84 -7.00
CA ALA A 113 -12.92 12.03 -7.81
C ALA A 113 -11.48 12.59 -7.67
N PRO A 114 -10.90 13.19 -8.72
CA PRO A 114 -9.63 13.89 -8.59
C PRO A 114 -9.85 15.13 -7.71
N GLY A 115 -9.26 15.14 -6.52
CA GLY A 115 -9.39 16.24 -5.57
C GLY A 115 -8.06 16.68 -4.97
N GLN A 116 -8.00 17.90 -4.46
CA GLN A 116 -6.86 18.37 -3.65
C GLN A 116 -6.96 17.91 -2.18
N GLY A 117 -8.10 17.34 -1.80
CA GLY A 117 -8.36 16.85 -0.46
C GLY A 117 -7.60 15.57 -0.11
N ARG A 118 -7.41 15.37 1.18
CA ARG A 118 -6.97 14.11 1.78
C ARG A 118 -8.04 13.04 1.52
N ALA A 119 -7.62 11.85 1.12
CA ALA A 119 -8.49 10.68 1.00
C ALA A 119 -7.89 9.49 1.78
N SER A 120 -8.74 8.54 2.11
CA SER A 120 -8.34 7.29 2.75
C SER A 120 -9.21 6.16 2.27
N TRP A 121 -8.62 4.99 2.04
CA TRP A 121 -9.30 3.80 1.55
C TRP A 121 -9.10 2.67 2.55
N ASP A 122 -10.21 2.29 3.18
CA ASP A 122 -10.23 1.20 4.15
C ASP A 122 -10.43 -0.12 3.41
N PHE A 123 -9.65 -1.12 3.80
CA PHE A 123 -9.75 -2.47 3.30
C PHE A 123 -9.40 -3.47 4.39
N VAL A 124 -9.91 -4.68 4.22
CA VAL A 124 -9.61 -5.84 5.06
C VAL A 124 -8.84 -6.86 4.23
N VAL A 125 -7.85 -7.48 4.87
CA VAL A 125 -7.21 -8.69 4.41
C VAL A 125 -7.83 -9.84 5.17
N THR A 126 -8.47 -10.76 4.46
CA THR A 126 -9.05 -11.96 5.05
C THR A 126 -8.14 -13.15 4.80
N SER A 127 -8.09 -14.11 5.71
CA SER A 127 -7.45 -15.41 5.48
C SER A 127 -8.29 -16.54 6.06
N ASN A 128 -8.32 -17.69 5.37
CA ASN A 128 -8.91 -18.92 5.90
C ASN A 128 -7.96 -19.65 6.87
N ASN A 129 -6.71 -19.20 7.00
CA ASN A 129 -5.72 -19.70 7.95
C ASN A 129 -5.39 -18.58 8.96
N PRO A 130 -5.93 -18.64 10.19
CA PRO A 130 -5.74 -17.59 11.19
C PRO A 130 -4.30 -17.50 11.73
N ASP A 131 -3.46 -18.50 11.47
CA ASP A 131 -2.05 -18.53 11.85
C ASP A 131 -1.11 -18.16 10.69
N ALA A 132 -1.65 -17.81 9.52
CA ALA A 132 -0.84 -17.48 8.36
C ALA A 132 -0.02 -16.20 8.58
N GLU A 133 1.18 -16.20 8.00
CA GLU A 133 1.92 -14.98 7.73
C GLU A 133 1.56 -14.49 6.32
N ILE A 134 1.15 -13.23 6.20
CA ILE A 134 0.70 -12.61 4.97
C ILE A 134 1.67 -11.50 4.58
N THR A 135 2.03 -11.46 3.32
CA THR A 135 2.79 -10.37 2.71
C THR A 135 1.90 -9.56 1.77
N LEU A 136 1.74 -8.28 2.08
CA LEU A 136 1.15 -7.30 1.16
C LEU A 136 2.20 -6.76 0.22
N GLY A 137 1.89 -6.79 -1.07
CA GLY A 137 2.69 -6.21 -2.13
C GLY A 137 1.89 -5.25 -2.98
N TRP A 138 2.61 -4.41 -3.71
CA TRP A 138 2.07 -3.54 -4.76
C TRP A 138 3.16 -3.34 -5.81
N GLU A 139 2.79 -3.16 -7.07
CA GLU A 139 3.76 -2.95 -8.16
C GLU A 139 4.15 -1.49 -8.34
N GLY A 140 3.34 -0.60 -7.76
CA GLY A 140 3.49 0.83 -7.75
C GLY A 140 2.23 1.55 -8.23
N LEU A 141 2.41 2.76 -8.77
CA LEU A 141 1.31 3.60 -9.21
C LEU A 141 1.15 3.50 -10.72
N TYR A 142 -0.04 3.15 -11.17
CA TYR A 142 -0.39 3.22 -12.57
C TYR A 142 -1.06 4.57 -12.86
N THR A 143 -0.48 5.36 -13.76
CA THR A 143 -1.14 6.56 -14.28
C THR A 143 -1.99 6.20 -15.49
N ILE A 144 -3.16 6.83 -15.61
CA ILE A 144 -4.07 6.60 -16.73
C ILE A 144 -4.08 7.84 -17.62
N SER A 145 -3.87 7.65 -18.93
CA SER A 145 -3.96 8.71 -19.94
C SER A 145 -4.86 8.31 -21.09
N GLN A 146 -5.53 9.27 -21.71
CA GLN A 146 -6.28 9.04 -22.93
C GLN A 146 -5.33 9.10 -24.13
N ASN A 147 -5.41 8.11 -25.02
CA ASN A 147 -4.62 8.09 -26.25
C ASN A 147 -5.33 8.83 -27.39
N ALA A 148 -4.61 9.06 -28.50
CA ALA A 148 -5.11 9.82 -29.65
C ALA A 148 -6.36 9.23 -30.33
N LYS A 149 -6.66 7.95 -30.07
CA LYS A 149 -7.85 7.25 -30.60
C LYS A 149 -9.04 7.30 -29.64
N GLY A 150 -8.91 8.00 -28.51
CA GLY A 150 -9.93 8.11 -27.49
C GLY A 150 -9.99 6.93 -26.51
N GLY A 151 -9.08 5.95 -26.63
CA GLY A 151 -8.93 4.86 -25.66
C GLY A 151 -8.09 5.28 -24.45
N PHE A 152 -7.96 4.39 -23.47
CA PHE A 152 -7.15 4.62 -22.28
C PHE A 152 -5.90 3.75 -22.30
N GLU A 153 -4.78 4.31 -21.84
CA GLU A 153 -3.51 3.64 -21.64
C GLU A 153 -3.09 3.80 -20.18
N THR A 154 -2.55 2.73 -19.62
CA THR A 154 -1.97 2.72 -18.28
C THR A 154 -0.45 2.70 -18.39
N THR A 155 0.22 3.41 -17.49
CA THR A 155 1.68 3.44 -17.43
C THR A 155 2.12 3.33 -15.99
N LEU A 156 2.98 2.36 -15.70
CA LEU A 156 3.58 2.21 -14.38
C LEU A 156 4.53 3.38 -14.12
N SER A 157 4.34 4.06 -12.99
CA SER A 157 5.02 5.30 -12.62
C SER A 157 5.48 5.25 -11.16
N ASN A 158 6.51 4.45 -10.89
CA ASN A 158 7.04 4.25 -9.53
C ASN A 158 7.77 5.47 -8.97
N ARG A 159 7.99 6.50 -9.79
CA ARG A 159 8.54 7.80 -9.37
C ARG A 159 7.48 8.89 -9.24
N ASN A 160 6.20 8.51 -9.34
CA ASN A 160 5.11 9.47 -9.21
C ASN A 160 5.03 9.99 -7.77
N LYS A 161 4.94 11.32 -7.61
CA LYS A 161 4.87 11.95 -6.29
C LYS A 161 3.66 11.52 -5.45
N VAL A 162 2.61 11.01 -6.08
CA VAL A 162 1.46 10.44 -5.35
C VAL A 162 1.90 9.29 -4.45
N LEU A 163 2.85 8.44 -4.86
CA LEU A 163 3.37 7.36 -4.01
C LEU A 163 4.08 7.87 -2.75
N ASN A 164 4.81 8.98 -2.87
CA ASN A 164 5.49 9.60 -1.74
C ASN A 164 4.50 10.19 -0.72
N ASP A 165 3.30 10.53 -1.19
CA ASP A 165 2.21 11.03 -0.38
C ASP A 165 1.25 9.90 0.05
N LEU A 166 1.49 8.64 -0.29
CA LEU A 166 0.61 7.53 0.04
C LEU A 166 1.21 6.66 1.16
N TYR A 167 0.41 6.42 2.19
CA TYR A 167 0.81 5.70 3.40
C TYR A 167 -0.11 4.51 3.60
N LEU A 168 0.45 3.36 3.92
CA LEU A 168 -0.31 2.21 4.40
C LEU A 168 -0.35 2.27 5.93
N VAL A 169 -1.52 2.07 6.51
CA VAL A 169 -1.73 2.00 7.95
C VAL A 169 -2.30 0.62 8.28
N ASP A 170 -1.67 -0.07 9.21
CA ASP A 170 -2.19 -1.27 9.87
C ASP A 170 -3.02 -0.81 11.07
N VAL A 171 -4.34 -0.87 10.92
CA VAL A 171 -5.25 -0.20 11.84
C VAL A 171 -5.45 -1.03 13.11
N ASP A 172 -5.29 -2.35 13.04
CA ASP A 172 -5.43 -3.23 14.20
C ASP A 172 -4.35 -2.99 15.27
N ASN A 173 -3.13 -2.62 14.85
CA ASN A 173 -2.03 -2.32 15.76
C ASN A 173 -1.64 -0.83 15.80
N GLY A 174 -2.33 0.02 15.03
CA GLY A 174 -2.08 1.46 14.95
C GLY A 174 -0.73 1.85 14.32
N THR A 175 -0.14 0.97 13.51
CA THR A 175 1.18 1.18 12.90
C THR A 175 1.07 1.83 11.53
N VAL A 176 1.93 2.81 11.27
CA VAL A 176 2.14 3.34 9.91
C VAL A 176 3.23 2.53 9.23
N VAL A 177 2.87 1.84 8.16
CA VAL A 177 3.77 1.02 7.36
C VAL A 177 4.53 1.92 6.39
N GLY A 178 5.63 2.50 6.87
CA GLY A 178 6.58 3.29 6.08
C GLY A 178 6.11 4.70 5.67
N GLN A 179 7.08 5.55 5.29
CA GLN A 179 6.87 6.91 4.80
C GLN A 179 7.12 6.92 3.29
N GLY A 180 6.07 6.81 2.49
CA GLY A 180 6.25 6.38 1.11
C GLY A 180 6.65 4.91 1.13
N ILE A 181 5.84 4.10 0.48
CA ILE A 181 5.99 2.65 0.32
C ILE A 181 7.22 2.24 -0.51
N MET A 182 8.25 3.06 -0.47
CA MET A 182 9.46 3.08 -1.26
C MET A 182 10.65 3.23 -0.29
N ASP A 183 11.57 2.28 -0.28
CA ASP A 183 12.88 2.41 0.36
C ASP A 183 13.95 2.41 -0.74
N ASP A 184 14.81 3.42 -0.74
CA ASP A 184 15.80 3.67 -1.80
C ASP A 184 15.25 3.57 -3.25
N GLY A 185 13.99 3.96 -3.46
CA GLY A 185 13.34 3.88 -4.77
C GLY A 185 12.81 2.49 -5.15
N HIS A 186 12.81 1.54 -4.21
CA HIS A 186 12.23 0.22 -4.35
C HIS A 186 10.97 0.07 -3.51
N ILE A 187 9.97 -0.59 -4.07
CA ILE A 187 8.76 -0.91 -3.31
C ILE A 187 9.11 -1.94 -2.23
N VAL A 188 8.73 -1.63 -0.99
CA VAL A 188 8.92 -2.54 0.15
C VAL A 188 7.60 -3.20 0.50
N PRO A 189 7.47 -4.53 0.35
CA PRO A 189 6.27 -5.24 0.78
C PRO A 189 6.13 -5.19 2.30
N TYR A 190 4.93 -5.46 2.82
CA TYR A 190 4.66 -5.49 4.25
C TYR A 190 4.18 -6.86 4.69
N THR A 191 4.96 -7.50 5.56
CA THR A 191 4.66 -8.83 6.09
C THR A 191 4.13 -8.73 7.52
N PHE A 192 3.08 -9.50 7.82
CA PHE A 192 2.47 -9.57 9.14
C PHE A 192 1.86 -10.95 9.41
N ALA A 193 1.77 -11.33 10.69
CA ALA A 193 1.07 -12.54 11.11
C ALA A 193 -0.42 -12.26 11.41
N MET A 194 -1.32 -13.15 11.01
CA MET A 194 -2.76 -13.03 11.32
C MET A 194 -3.08 -13.19 12.82
N ASN A 195 -2.17 -13.76 13.61
CA ASN A 195 -2.24 -13.84 15.09
C ASN A 195 -3.56 -14.44 15.63
N GLY A 196 -4.08 -15.47 14.97
CA GLY A 196 -5.33 -16.13 15.36
C GLY A 196 -6.60 -15.47 14.80
N ALA A 197 -6.48 -14.35 14.07
CA ALA A 197 -7.62 -13.66 13.47
C ALA A 197 -7.86 -14.13 12.02
N SER A 198 -9.12 -14.09 11.57
CA SER A 198 -9.48 -14.32 10.15
C SER A 198 -9.45 -13.05 9.32
N GLU A 199 -9.35 -11.88 9.95
CA GLU A 199 -9.40 -10.56 9.34
C GLU A 199 -8.30 -9.67 9.91
N ARG A 200 -7.68 -8.86 9.05
CA ARG A 200 -6.80 -7.76 9.45
C ARG A 200 -7.11 -6.50 8.63
N HIS A 201 -7.17 -5.37 9.29
CA HIS A 201 -7.70 -4.11 8.79
C HIS A 201 -6.60 -3.13 8.46
N PHE A 202 -6.73 -2.55 7.27
CA PHE A 202 -5.76 -1.65 6.71
C PHE A 202 -6.44 -0.40 6.16
N ARG A 203 -5.63 0.66 6.06
CA ARG A 203 -6.06 1.91 5.48
C ARG A 203 -4.94 2.51 4.65
N TRP A 204 -5.22 2.71 3.38
CA TRP A 204 -4.41 3.61 2.55
C TRP A 204 -4.77 5.06 2.88
N VAL A 205 -3.78 5.92 3.01
CA VAL A 205 -3.95 7.34 3.30
C VAL A 205 -3.17 8.19 2.31
N ALA A 206 -3.87 9.10 1.60
CA ALA A 206 -3.24 10.15 0.84
C ALA A 206 -2.91 11.37 1.73
N GLY A 207 -1.63 11.50 2.09
CA GLY A 207 -1.03 12.50 2.96
C GLY A 207 -0.56 11.91 4.29
N LYS A 208 0.13 12.70 5.11
CA LYS A 208 0.60 12.25 6.43
C LYS A 208 -0.56 11.70 7.30
N PRO A 209 -0.47 10.46 7.82
CA PRO A 209 -1.47 9.90 8.74
C PRO A 209 -1.62 10.75 10.00
N ARG A 210 -2.84 10.85 10.51
CA ARG A 210 -3.24 11.54 11.74
C ARG A 210 -3.75 10.52 12.74
N LYS A 211 -3.92 10.93 14.00
CA LYS A 211 -4.42 10.06 15.08
C LYS A 211 -5.69 9.28 14.70
N LYS A 212 -6.66 9.94 14.05
CA LYS A 212 -7.91 9.30 13.62
C LYS A 212 -7.72 8.19 12.57
N ASP A 213 -6.63 8.24 11.82
CA ASP A 213 -6.38 7.27 10.76
C ASP A 213 -5.80 5.97 11.30
N LEU A 214 -5.21 6.04 12.50
CA LEU A 214 -4.74 4.91 13.30
C LEU A 214 -5.85 4.32 14.18
N ALA A 215 -7.03 4.95 14.21
CA ALA A 215 -8.10 4.56 15.11
C ALA A 215 -8.98 3.47 14.49
N TYR A 216 -9.16 2.38 15.24
CA TYR A 216 -9.95 1.21 14.84
C TYR A 216 -11.46 1.47 14.82
N ASP A 217 -11.94 2.41 15.65
CA ASP A 217 -13.36 2.77 15.77
C ASP A 217 -14.00 3.32 14.47
N GLN A 218 -13.17 3.64 13.48
CA GLN A 218 -13.61 4.11 12.16
C GLN A 218 -13.60 3.01 11.10
N VAL A 219 -13.22 1.78 11.44
CA VAL A 219 -13.11 0.68 10.49
C VAL A 219 -14.48 0.00 10.35
N VAL A 220 -14.92 -0.14 9.09
CA VAL A 220 -16.10 -0.93 8.75
C VAL A 220 -15.68 -2.40 8.63
N THR A 221 -16.30 -3.28 9.41
CA THR A 221 -16.01 -4.72 9.41
C THR A 221 -16.89 -5.46 8.40
N LEU A 222 -16.46 -6.65 7.94
CA LEU A 222 -17.28 -7.47 7.04
C LEU A 222 -18.62 -7.84 7.69
N GLU A 223 -18.61 -8.17 8.99
CA GLU A 223 -19.81 -8.49 9.75
C GLU A 223 -20.85 -7.36 9.73
N SER A 224 -20.41 -6.10 9.73
CA SER A 224 -21.31 -4.94 9.73
C SER A 224 -22.07 -4.74 8.41
N VAL A 225 -21.57 -5.28 7.30
CA VAL A 225 -22.16 -5.11 5.94
C VAL A 225 -22.81 -6.39 5.38
N SER A 226 -22.44 -7.56 5.89
CA SER A 226 -22.86 -8.86 5.35
C SER A 226 -24.38 -9.16 5.39
N PRO A 227 -25.17 -8.73 6.39
CA PRO A 227 -26.60 -9.08 6.46
C PRO A 227 -27.44 -8.51 5.31
N ARG A 228 -27.01 -7.41 4.66
CA ARG A 228 -27.75 -6.79 3.54
C ARG A 228 -27.50 -7.51 2.21
N GLN A 229 -26.24 -7.83 1.89
CA GLN A 229 -25.91 -8.40 0.59
C GLN A 229 -26.34 -9.86 0.43
N ALA A 230 -26.34 -10.66 1.49
CA ALA A 230 -26.84 -12.04 1.43
C ALA A 230 -28.33 -12.10 1.02
N ASN A 231 -29.14 -11.16 1.53
CA ASN A 231 -30.57 -11.07 1.25
C ASN A 231 -30.87 -10.51 -0.16
N GLU A 232 -30.08 -9.55 -0.65
CA GLU A 232 -30.20 -9.02 -2.01
C GLU A 232 -29.73 -10.03 -3.08
N ARG A 233 -28.69 -10.83 -2.80
CA ARG A 233 -28.23 -11.90 -3.71
C ARG A 233 -29.26 -13.00 -3.89
N LEU A 234 -30.02 -13.33 -2.83
CA LEU A 234 -31.11 -14.30 -2.92
C LEU A 234 -32.29 -13.73 -3.72
N THR A 235 -32.70 -12.49 -3.46
CA THR A 235 -33.84 -11.87 -4.15
C THR A 235 -33.54 -11.52 -5.62
N ALA A 236 -32.34 -11.04 -5.96
CA ALA A 236 -31.96 -10.76 -7.36
C ALA A 236 -31.88 -12.04 -8.21
N ARG A 237 -31.53 -13.18 -7.62
CA ARG A 237 -31.52 -14.49 -8.31
C ARG A 237 -32.94 -15.03 -8.52
N GLU A 238 -33.88 -14.70 -7.66
CA GLU A 238 -35.29 -15.08 -7.81
C GLU A 238 -36.05 -14.16 -8.77
N GLN A 239 -35.64 -12.91 -8.93
CA GLN A 239 -36.36 -11.89 -9.72
C GLN A 239 -35.82 -11.61 -11.12
N SER A 240 -34.75 -12.28 -11.58
CA SER A 240 -34.22 -12.07 -12.92
C SER A 240 -34.79 -13.10 -13.92
N PRO A 241 -35.92 -12.82 -14.61
CA PRO A 241 -36.34 -13.64 -15.74
C PRO A 241 -35.29 -13.52 -16.85
N ALA A 242 -34.96 -14.65 -17.46
CA ALA A 242 -34.05 -14.75 -18.58
C ALA A 242 -34.65 -14.07 -19.84
N THR A 243 -34.64 -12.74 -19.92
CA THR A 243 -35.08 -12.03 -21.12
C THR A 243 -34.24 -10.79 -21.45
N GLY A 244 -33.47 -10.90 -22.54
CA GLY A 244 -33.56 -9.93 -23.62
C GLY A 244 -32.53 -8.79 -23.67
N ASN A 245 -31.60 -8.91 -24.62
CA ASN A 245 -30.99 -7.85 -25.44
C ASN A 245 -31.30 -6.39 -25.05
N SER A 246 -30.34 -5.70 -24.43
CA SER A 246 -30.22 -4.25 -24.58
C SER A 246 -28.80 -3.87 -25.00
N LYS A 247 -28.70 -3.17 -26.14
CA LYS A 247 -27.47 -2.54 -26.62
C LYS A 247 -27.42 -1.13 -26.05
N SER A 248 -26.82 -0.94 -24.88
CA SER A 248 -26.43 0.40 -24.41
C SER A 248 -25.03 0.74 -24.94
N LYS A 249 -24.95 1.81 -25.76
CA LYS A 249 -23.69 2.46 -26.12
C LYS A 249 -23.33 3.42 -24.99
N ALA A 250 -22.62 2.94 -23.97
CA ALA A 250 -21.92 3.81 -23.04
C ALA A 250 -20.42 3.76 -23.38
N ALA A 251 -19.82 4.91 -23.66
CA ALA A 251 -18.37 5.08 -23.67
C ALA A 251 -17.89 5.10 -22.22
N GLY A 252 -17.98 3.95 -21.55
CA GLY A 252 -17.55 3.74 -20.17
C GLY A 252 -16.11 3.27 -20.14
N PHE A 253 -15.33 3.72 -19.15
CA PHE A 253 -14.08 3.08 -18.80
C PHE A 253 -14.38 1.59 -18.56
N GLY A 254 -13.77 0.69 -19.33
CA GLY A 254 -13.86 -0.74 -19.06
C GLY A 254 -13.29 -1.05 -17.68
N ALA A 255 -13.69 -2.18 -17.11
CA ALA A 255 -13.01 -2.72 -15.94
C ALA A 255 -11.48 -2.71 -16.17
N PRO A 256 -10.66 -2.40 -15.14
CA PRO A 256 -9.22 -2.52 -15.26
C PRO A 256 -8.85 -3.88 -15.86
N PRO A 257 -7.80 -3.96 -16.71
CA PRO A 257 -7.42 -5.22 -17.32
C PRO A 257 -7.19 -6.29 -16.25
N SER A 258 -7.80 -7.47 -16.42
CA SER A 258 -7.50 -8.66 -15.63
C SER A 258 -6.01 -8.96 -15.74
N LEU A 259 -5.37 -9.37 -14.64
CA LEU A 259 -3.96 -9.77 -14.62
C LEU A 259 -3.67 -10.75 -15.78
N GLY A 260 -2.90 -10.28 -16.75
CA GLY A 260 -2.22 -11.19 -17.66
C GLY A 260 -1.26 -12.04 -16.84
N THR A 261 -1.18 -13.33 -17.14
CA THR A 261 -0.28 -14.30 -16.54
C THR A 261 1.09 -13.69 -16.25
N LEU A 262 1.50 -13.67 -14.97
CA LEU A 262 2.83 -13.23 -14.56
C LEU A 262 3.90 -13.97 -15.40
N PRO A 263 4.82 -13.27 -16.08
CA PRO A 263 5.91 -13.93 -16.79
C PRO A 263 6.96 -14.36 -15.78
N GLY A 264 7.02 -15.64 -15.40
CA GLY A 264 8.11 -16.07 -14.51
C GLY A 264 8.06 -17.44 -13.85
N GLU A 265 7.54 -18.50 -14.47
CA GLU A 265 7.98 -19.85 -14.07
C GLU A 265 9.33 -20.16 -14.75
N GLY A 266 10.42 -19.98 -14.00
CA GLY A 266 11.73 -20.37 -14.52
C GLY A 266 12.96 -19.85 -13.80
N VAL A 267 13.00 -19.80 -12.45
CA VAL A 267 14.28 -19.71 -11.74
C VAL A 267 14.28 -20.62 -10.51
N ARG A 268 15.19 -21.60 -10.54
CA ARG A 268 15.51 -22.50 -9.44
C ARG A 268 16.05 -21.74 -8.23
N GLN A 269 15.67 -22.23 -7.05
CA GLN A 269 16.23 -21.90 -5.74
C GLN A 269 17.76 -21.81 -5.73
N SER A 270 18.29 -20.69 -5.23
CA SER A 270 19.17 -20.67 -4.05
C SER A 270 19.60 -19.22 -3.82
N ASN A 271 19.13 -18.61 -2.72
CA ASN A 271 19.93 -17.70 -1.91
C ASN A 271 19.17 -17.41 -0.62
N ARG A 272 19.75 -17.93 0.46
CA ARG A 272 19.43 -17.60 1.84
C ARG A 272 19.96 -16.18 2.06
N LEU A 273 19.05 -15.22 2.24
CA LEU A 273 19.41 -13.89 2.71
C LEU A 273 19.16 -13.86 4.22
N ASP A 274 20.25 -13.89 4.98
CA ASP A 274 20.24 -13.55 6.39
C ASP A 274 19.90 -12.06 6.51
N SER A 275 18.68 -11.75 6.97
CA SER A 275 18.30 -10.40 7.35
C SER A 275 19.06 -9.99 8.62
N PRO A 276 19.71 -8.81 8.67
CA PRO A 276 20.27 -8.31 9.91
C PRO A 276 19.14 -7.88 10.86
N VAL A 277 19.10 -8.49 12.04
CA VAL A 277 18.32 -8.02 13.18
C VAL A 277 18.96 -6.73 13.67
N ILE A 278 18.31 -5.58 13.42
CA ILE A 278 18.69 -4.32 14.07
C ILE A 278 18.14 -4.37 15.50
N GLN A 279 19.00 -4.72 16.45
CA GLN A 279 18.73 -4.50 17.87
C GLN A 279 18.83 -3.00 18.15
N LEU A 280 17.70 -2.39 18.52
CA LEU A 280 17.70 -1.06 19.12
C LEU A 280 18.25 -1.18 20.54
N GLU A 281 19.50 -0.80 20.71
CA GLU A 281 20.14 -0.64 22.01
C GLU A 281 19.52 0.60 22.69
N ILE A 282 18.70 0.37 23.70
CA ILE A 282 18.17 1.43 24.57
C ILE A 282 19.32 1.80 25.51
N GLU A 283 20.01 2.91 25.22
CA GLU A 283 20.93 3.54 26.16
C GLU A 283 20.16 3.89 27.45
N SER A 284 20.52 3.22 28.54
CA SER A 284 20.15 3.63 29.88
C SER A 284 21.17 4.66 30.37
N GLU A 285 20.69 5.82 30.83
CA GLU A 285 21.54 6.85 31.40
C GLU A 285 22.32 6.30 32.63
N PRO A 286 23.62 6.62 32.76
CA PRO A 286 24.36 6.30 33.97
C PRO A 286 23.95 7.26 35.10
N SER A 287 23.42 6.72 36.19
CA SER A 287 23.37 7.43 37.48
C SER A 287 24.79 7.62 38.02
N PRO A 288 25.17 8.88 38.28
CA PRO A 288 25.49 9.25 39.66
C PRO A 288 24.74 10.51 40.16
#